data_AF-A0A967PW76-F1
#
_entry.id   AF-A0A967PW76-F1
#
_cell.length_a   1.000
_cell.length_b   1.000
_cell.length_c   1.000
_cell.angle_alpha   90.00
_cell.angle_beta   90.00
_cell.angle_gamma   90.00
#
_symmetry.space_group_name_H-M   'P 1'
#
loop_
_entity.id
_entity.type
_entity.pdbx_description
1 polymer ?
#
loop_
_entity_poly.entity_id
_entity_poly.type
_entity_poly.pdbx_seq_one_letter_code
_entity_poly.pdbx_strand_id
1 'polypeptide(L)'
;MKKLFQAFEQKSRLVELLDKSQQADGVQIFIGSANSYNQIEGCSLITSSYKNVHGTIGSLGVIGPNRMSYSKVIPIVDYTARLVSRLLETGFGKEK
;
A
#
# COMPACT_ATOMS: atom_id res chain seq x y z
N MET A 1 -2.42 -3.32 18.65
CA MET A 1 -1.62 -4.18 17.74
C MET A 1 -2.29 -5.53 17.40
N LYS A 2 -3.03 -6.20 18.30
CA LYS A 2 -3.70 -7.48 18.00
C LYS A 2 -4.67 -7.46 16.78
N LYS A 3 -5.35 -6.34 16.53
CA LYS A 3 -6.30 -6.19 15.41
C LYS A 3 -5.65 -6.24 14.02
N LEU A 4 -4.45 -5.68 13.88
CA LEU A 4 -3.68 -5.77 12.63
C LEU A 4 -3.33 -7.23 12.33
N PHE A 5 -2.90 -7.96 13.37
CA PHE A 5 -2.58 -9.39 13.28
C PHE A 5 -3.81 -10.24 12.94
N GLN A 6 -4.99 -9.92 13.46
CA GLN A 6 -6.27 -10.55 13.05
C GLN A 6 -6.64 -10.24 11.59
N ALA A 7 -6.39 -9.02 11.11
CA ALA A 7 -6.56 -8.70 9.70
C ALA A 7 -5.59 -9.50 8.80
N PHE A 8 -4.39 -9.82 9.30
CA PHE A 8 -3.45 -10.74 8.65
C PHE A 8 -3.88 -12.21 8.73
N GLU A 9 -4.52 -12.66 9.82
CA GLU A 9 -5.10 -14.02 9.93
C GLU A 9 -6.19 -14.25 8.88
N GLN A 10 -6.90 -13.19 8.47
CA GLN A 10 -7.82 -13.19 7.32
C GLN A 10 -7.12 -12.74 6.03
N LYS A 11 -6.03 -13.43 5.65
CA LYS A 11 -5.17 -13.15 4.48
C LYS A 11 -5.92 -12.66 3.22
N SER A 12 -7.11 -13.18 2.93
CA SER A 12 -7.86 -12.86 1.71
C SER A 12 -8.23 -11.38 1.57
N ARG A 13 -8.60 -10.69 2.65
CA ARG A 13 -9.16 -9.33 2.56
C ARG A 13 -8.09 -8.23 2.47
N LEU A 14 -6.96 -8.42 3.14
CA LEU A 14 -5.81 -7.52 2.97
C LEU A 14 -5.28 -7.63 1.53
N VAL A 15 -5.27 -8.84 0.98
CA VAL A 15 -4.91 -9.09 -0.42
C VAL A 15 -5.86 -8.35 -1.37
N GLU A 16 -7.18 -8.39 -1.15
CA GLU A 16 -8.14 -7.62 -1.97
C GLU A 16 -7.88 -6.10 -1.95
N LEU A 17 -7.52 -5.53 -0.79
CA LEU A 17 -7.20 -4.11 -0.69
C LEU A 17 -5.90 -3.75 -1.41
N LEU A 18 -4.90 -4.63 -1.30
CA LEU A 18 -3.63 -4.47 -2.01
C LEU A 18 -3.84 -4.59 -3.52
N ASP A 19 -4.64 -5.55 -3.97
CA ASP A 19 -4.96 -5.79 -5.39
C ASP A 19 -5.65 -4.57 -6.02
N LYS A 20 -6.63 -3.97 -5.32
CA LYS A 20 -7.25 -2.70 -5.72
C LYS A 20 -6.24 -1.57 -5.87
N SER A 21 -5.21 -1.54 -5.02
CA SER A 21 -4.20 -0.49 -5.08
C SER A 21 -3.19 -0.67 -6.22
N GLN A 22 -3.06 -1.86 -6.80
CA GLN A 22 -2.22 -2.09 -7.98
C GLN A 22 -2.85 -1.55 -9.27
N GLN A 23 -4.18 -1.43 -9.30
CA GLN A 23 -4.94 -0.95 -10.46
C GLN A 23 -5.03 0.59 -10.54
N ALA A 24 -4.60 1.29 -9.49
CA ALA A 24 -4.71 2.73 -9.41
C ALA A 24 -3.35 3.42 -9.58
N ASP A 25 -3.34 4.50 -10.36
CA ASP A 25 -2.19 5.39 -10.45
C ASP A 25 -2.13 6.31 -9.22
N GLY A 26 -0.95 6.40 -8.61
CA GLY A 26 -0.67 7.31 -7.49
C GLY A 26 -0.91 6.70 -6.11
N VAL A 27 -1.30 7.54 -5.15
CA VAL A 27 -1.48 7.15 -3.74
C VAL A 27 -2.94 6.79 -3.47
N GLN A 28 -3.17 5.64 -2.86
CA GLN A 28 -4.48 5.15 -2.43
C GLN A 28 -4.58 5.19 -0.90
N ILE A 29 -5.74 5.62 -0.38
CA ILE A 29 -5.98 5.73 1.06
C ILE A 29 -7.26 4.95 1.40
N PHE A 30 -7.10 3.91 2.23
CA PHE A 30 -8.19 3.12 2.76
C PHE A 30 -8.37 3.47 4.25
N ILE A 31 -9.56 3.92 4.62
CA ILE A 31 -9.90 4.34 5.98
C ILE A 31 -10.91 3.32 6.55
N GLY A 32 -10.53 2.62 7.63
CA GLY A 32 -11.39 1.65 8.28
C GLY A 32 -12.54 2.32 9.06
N SER A 33 -13.74 2.36 8.48
CA SER A 33 -14.96 2.86 9.11
C SER A 33 -15.70 1.78 9.91
N ALA A 34 -16.32 2.17 11.02
CA ALA A 34 -17.09 1.28 11.90
C ALA A 34 -18.40 0.72 11.28
N ASN A 35 -18.88 1.31 10.18
CA ASN A 35 -20.08 0.82 9.50
C ASN A 35 -19.72 -0.04 8.28
N SER A 36 -20.29 -1.24 8.29
CA SER A 36 -20.42 -2.20 7.19
C SER A 36 -19.10 -2.81 6.68
N TYR A 37 -18.78 -4.00 7.23
CA TYR A 37 -17.87 -5.02 6.66
C TYR A 37 -16.34 -4.88 6.82
N ASN A 38 -15.81 -3.91 7.56
CA ASN A 38 -14.35 -3.72 7.67
C ASN A 38 -13.75 -4.07 9.04
N GLN A 39 -12.97 -5.15 9.09
CA GLN A 39 -12.22 -5.62 10.27
C GLN A 39 -10.89 -4.86 10.48
N ILE A 40 -10.64 -3.81 9.69
CA ILE A 40 -9.57 -2.81 9.90
C ILE A 40 -10.13 -1.66 10.76
N GLU A 41 -11.08 -1.96 11.64
CA GLU A 41 -11.77 -0.96 12.44
C GLU A 41 -10.77 -0.19 13.32
N GLY A 42 -10.66 1.11 13.06
CA GLY A 42 -9.71 1.99 13.74
C GLY A 42 -8.31 2.06 13.11
N CYS A 43 -8.08 1.43 11.96
CA CYS A 43 -6.84 1.51 11.20
C CYS A 43 -7.09 2.07 9.78
N SER A 44 -6.04 2.65 9.22
CA SER A 44 -5.95 3.20 7.88
C SER A 44 -4.74 2.60 7.16
N LEU A 45 -4.87 2.40 5.85
CA LEU A 45 -3.84 1.88 4.97
C LEU A 45 -3.62 2.93 3.87
N ILE A 46 -2.39 3.44 3.74
CA ILE A 46 -1.96 4.28 2.62
C ILE A 46 -1.05 3.43 1.75
N THR A 47 -1.33 3.30 0.46
CA THR A 47 -0.49 2.55 -0.48
C THR A 47 -0.16 3.35 -1.73
N SER A 48 0.88 2.94 -2.44
CA SER A 48 1.20 3.40 -3.79
C SER A 48 1.83 2.26 -4.58
N SER A 49 1.50 2.18 -5.87
CA SER A 49 2.04 1.18 -6.78
C SER A 49 3.48 1.52 -7.19
N TYR A 50 4.32 0.50 -7.33
CA TYR A 50 5.65 0.62 -7.92
C TYR A 50 5.74 -0.25 -9.18
N LYS A 51 6.51 0.22 -10.16
CA LYS A 51 6.55 -0.34 -11.50
C LYS A 51 7.97 -0.43 -12.03
N ASN A 52 8.15 -1.27 -13.05
CA ASN A 52 9.34 -1.29 -13.88
C ASN A 52 8.96 -1.03 -15.34
N VAL A 53 9.91 -1.24 -16.26
CA VAL A 53 9.71 -1.07 -17.71
C VAL A 53 8.60 -1.96 -18.30
N HIS A 54 8.21 -3.03 -17.61
CA HIS A 54 7.17 -3.98 -18.04
C HIS A 54 5.80 -3.70 -17.42
N GLY A 55 5.69 -2.74 -16.49
CA GLY A 55 4.44 -2.37 -15.84
C GLY A 55 4.49 -2.44 -14.32
N THR A 56 3.32 -2.37 -13.67
CA THR A 56 3.18 -2.45 -12.21
C THR A 56 3.65 -3.80 -11.69
N ILE A 57 4.57 -3.79 -10.73
CA ILE A 57 5.12 -4.99 -10.08
C ILE A 57 4.43 -5.27 -8.75
N GLY A 58 3.94 -4.22 -8.09
CA GLY A 58 3.19 -4.36 -6.85
C GLY A 58 2.87 -3.03 -6.20
N SER A 59 2.48 -3.09 -4.93
CA SER A 59 2.13 -1.94 -4.11
C SER A 59 2.91 -1.93 -2.80
N LEU A 60 3.36 -0.76 -2.37
CA LEU A 60 3.92 -0.54 -1.04
C LEU A 60 3.01 0.38 -0.23
N GLY A 61 3.04 0.28 1.10
CA GLY A 61 2.20 1.14 1.92
C GLY A 61 2.49 1.11 3.41
N VAL A 62 1.84 2.04 4.10
CA VAL A 62 1.89 2.22 5.55
C VAL A 62 0.52 1.92 6.13
N ILE A 63 0.49 1.09 7.17
CA ILE A 63 -0.69 0.83 7.98
C ILE A 63 -0.53 1.54 9.32
N GLY A 64 -1.54 2.31 9.70
CA GLY A 64 -1.54 3.09 10.94
C GLY A 64 -2.94 3.27 11.53
N PRO A 65 -3.07 3.90 12.71
CA PRO A 65 -4.38 4.25 13.26
C PRO A 65 -5.07 5.30 12.39
N ASN A 66 -6.41 5.38 12.48
CA ASN A 66 -7.23 6.27 11.65
C ASN A 66 -6.89 7.76 11.78
N ARG A 67 -6.20 8.17 12.85
CA ARG A 67 -5.76 9.54 13.11
C ARG A 67 -4.24 9.67 13.04
N MET A 68 -3.63 9.20 11.95
CA MET A 68 -2.22 9.47 11.66
C MET A 68 -2.04 10.78 10.88
N SER A 69 -0.82 11.29 10.82
CA SER A 69 -0.50 12.50 10.05
C SER A 69 -0.42 12.16 8.55
N TYR A 70 -1.57 12.14 7.87
CA TYR A 70 -1.65 11.88 6.42
C TYR A 70 -0.74 12.81 5.61
N SER A 71 -0.64 14.08 6.00
CA SER A 71 0.25 15.06 5.37
C SER A 71 1.73 14.67 5.38
N LYS A 72 2.17 13.89 6.37
CA LYS A 72 3.54 13.35 6.43
C LYS A 72 3.67 12.00 5.77
N VAL A 73 2.67 11.12 5.93
CA VAL A 73 2.78 9.73 5.46
C VAL A 73 2.60 9.61 3.95
N ILE A 74 1.66 10.36 3.35
CA ILE A 74 1.42 10.37 1.91
C ILE A 74 2.70 10.62 1.10
N PRO A 75 3.47 11.71 1.33
CA PRO A 75 4.66 11.98 0.55
C PRO A 75 5.78 10.95 0.77
N ILE A 76 5.87 10.37 1.97
CA ILE A 76 6.84 9.29 2.24
C ILE A 76 6.53 8.07 1.39
N VAL A 77 5.25 7.66 1.34
CA VAL A 77 4.80 6.50 0.56
C VAL A 77 5.01 6.73 -0.94
N ASP A 78 4.57 7.88 -1.46
CA ASP A 78 4.73 8.24 -2.89
C ASP A 78 6.21 8.29 -3.30
N TYR A 79 7.04 8.99 -2.52
CA TYR A 79 8.46 9.10 -2.82
C TYR A 79 9.16 7.74 -2.80
N THR A 80 8.84 6.91 -1.81
CA THR A 80 9.41 5.57 -1.68
C THR A 80 9.00 4.70 -2.88
N ALA A 81 7.74 4.77 -3.33
CA ALA A 81 7.27 3.99 -4.48
C ALA A 81 7.94 4.40 -5.78
N ARG A 82 8.12 5.71 -5.99
CA ARG A 82 8.89 6.24 -7.11
C ARG A 82 10.37 5.87 -7.04
N LEU A 83 10.96 5.85 -5.85
CA LEU A 83 12.36 5.43 -5.67
C LEU A 83 12.52 3.95 -6.01
N VAL A 84 11.66 3.08 -5.48
CA VAL A 84 11.65 1.65 -5.79
C VAL A 84 11.47 1.44 -7.29
N SER A 85 10.54 2.17 -7.93
CA SER A 85 10.32 2.06 -9.38
C SER A 85 11.60 2.38 -10.16
N ARG A 86 12.29 3.48 -9.84
CA ARG A 86 13.58 3.86 -10.46
C ARG A 86 14.68 2.82 -10.23
N LEU A 87 14.74 2.23 -9.03
CA LEU A 87 15.70 1.17 -8.73
C LEU A 87 15.43 -0.09 -9.53
N LEU A 88 14.15 -0.44 -9.76
CA LEU A 88 13.78 -1.59 -10.58
C LEU A 88 14.01 -1.34 -12.07
N GLU A 89 13.84 -0.10 -12.54
CA GLU A 89 14.21 0.32 -13.90
C GLU A 89 15.72 0.19 -14.15
N THR A 90 16.56 0.45 -13.13
CA THR A 90 18.03 0.48 -13.27
C THR A 90 18.74 -0.80 -12.86
N GLY A 91 18.17 -1.57 -11.92
CA GLY A 91 18.80 -2.73 -11.28
C GLY A 91 18.56 -4.08 -11.96
N PHE A 92 17.50 -4.23 -12.76
CA PHE A 92 17.16 -5.48 -13.45
C PHE A 92 17.48 -5.47 -14.96
N GLY A 93 18.19 -4.46 -15.45
CA GLY A 93 18.61 -4.33 -16.86
C GLY A 93 20.05 -4.77 -17.15
N LYS A 94 20.74 -5.42 -16.20
CA LYS A 94 22.12 -5.93 -16.37
C LYS A 94 22.25 -7.40 -15.97
N GLU A 95 21.56 -8.27 -16.67
CA GLU A 95 22.08 -9.61 -16.94
C GLU A 95 22.01 -9.81 -18.46
N LYS A 96 23.19 -9.74 -19.08
CA LYS A 96 23.41 -10.05 -20.49
C LYS A 96 24.51 -11.10 -20.53
#